data_AF-A0A179VI12-F1
#
_entry.id   AF-A0A179VI12-F1
#
_cell.length_a   1.000
_cell.length_b   1.000
_cell.length_c   1.000
_cell.angle_alpha   90.00
_cell.angle_beta   90.00
_cell.angle_gamma   90.00
#
_symmetry.space_group_name_H-M   'P 1'
#
loop_
_entity.id
_entity.type
_entity.pdbx_description
1 polymer ?
#
loop_
_entity_poly.entity_id
_entity_poly.type
_entity_poly.pdbx_seq_one_letter_code
_entity_poly.pdbx_strand_id
1 'polypeptide(L)'
;MILDRDPQAGARVAIEVTETVVRARTDDGLREAGRADVRSAVAALDDDMALLPGRVVPSRALWAALFESLLTDRNAPVRLDSMVLIHPTAWSPARRTLLSGAARMMAATLTVRSRAFALAERGVRTDISGRSLVVVEVSPSEVAVTVVGPGSDGEPASTVRHLEDRSWETASAAEVARAVARAVEQVVRDERPGIAAILVDSADRDLGEAIVDAIDRLGLTPGVSQVAADSVFRDMGQAPRASAFLEQAADEPAVARTSEWTPAIPARSAPRLPRWWPAVAIGVAVATVVTGVVLTVASTRARQPAPAAPEMVTSLLVEGRVQFMVPAEWAVRRIPAGGAGSARVEVISPEDPEAVVHMTQVRVKPTETLAATAETLRAAMEKEPQGSFTDFKADDQKMERPAVTYTEVREGHDIAWAVLLDGDLRIGIGCQFKKDSYDDVRQACELAIRTVRAVKSSS
;
A
#
# COMPACT_ATOMS: atom_id res chain seq x y z
N MET A 1 13.45 -27.32 -27.99
CA MET A 1 13.67 -27.20 -26.54
C MET A 1 13.88 -25.72 -26.24
N ILE A 2 12.77 -25.00 -26.05
CA ILE A 2 12.82 -23.64 -25.49
C ILE A 2 12.85 -23.86 -23.99
N LEU A 3 13.87 -23.36 -23.31
CA LEU A 3 13.90 -23.37 -21.85
C LEU A 3 12.78 -22.46 -21.38
N ASP A 4 11.76 -23.06 -20.78
CA ASP A 4 10.70 -22.32 -20.13
C ASP A 4 11.33 -21.60 -18.94
N ARG A 5 11.48 -20.28 -19.07
CA ARG A 5 11.96 -19.44 -17.98
C ARG A 5 10.77 -19.26 -17.06
N ASP A 6 10.77 -20.04 -15.99
CA ASP A 6 10.02 -19.79 -14.76
C ASP A 6 9.97 -18.27 -14.52
N PRO A 7 8.78 -17.63 -14.47
CA PRO A 7 8.69 -16.18 -14.36
C PRO A 7 9.35 -15.78 -13.05
N GLN A 8 10.52 -15.12 -13.15
CA GLN A 8 11.28 -14.72 -11.97
C GLN A 8 10.37 -13.91 -11.06
N ALA A 9 10.09 -14.44 -9.87
CA ALA A 9 9.42 -13.69 -8.83
C ALA A 9 10.26 -12.43 -8.57
N GLY A 10 9.71 -11.26 -8.92
CA GLY A 10 10.46 -10.02 -8.87
C GLY A 10 11.06 -9.76 -7.49
N ALA A 11 12.28 -9.21 -7.50
CA ALA A 11 13.11 -9.00 -6.31
C ALA A 11 12.28 -8.44 -5.15
N ARG A 12 12.21 -9.21 -4.06
CA ARG A 12 11.42 -8.86 -2.88
C ARG A 12 12.21 -7.90 -2.00
N VAL A 13 12.02 -6.62 -2.25
CA VAL A 13 12.69 -5.55 -1.49
C VAL A 13 11.85 -5.15 -0.28
N ALA A 14 12.49 -4.99 0.87
CA ALA A 14 11.92 -4.29 2.01
C ALA A 14 12.84 -3.14 2.43
N ILE A 15 12.32 -1.91 2.44
CA ILE A 15 13.01 -0.74 2.98
C ILE A 15 12.43 -0.44 4.35
N GLU A 16 13.30 -0.32 5.33
CA GLU A 16 12.99 0.16 6.68
C GLU A 16 13.49 1.58 6.83
N VAL A 17 12.64 2.44 7.40
CA VAL A 17 12.95 3.80 7.82
C VAL A 17 12.75 3.90 9.33
N THR A 18 13.69 4.51 10.02
CA THR A 18 13.56 5.01 11.39
C THR A 18 14.13 6.43 11.47
N GLU A 19 14.12 7.06 12.65
CA GLU A 19 14.76 8.37 12.87
C GLU A 19 16.29 8.33 12.73
N THR A 20 16.91 7.16 12.85
CA THR A 20 18.37 7.00 12.95
C THR A 20 18.98 6.10 11.87
N VAL A 21 18.17 5.28 11.21
CA VAL A 21 18.61 4.29 10.20
C VAL A 21 17.63 4.26 9.03
N VAL A 22 18.16 4.15 7.81
CA VAL A 22 17.39 3.73 6.63
C VAL A 22 18.16 2.61 5.96
N ARG A 23 17.50 1.47 5.72
CA ARG A 23 18.17 0.26 5.19
C ARG A 23 17.21 -0.59 4.36
N ALA A 24 17.75 -1.26 3.35
CA ALA A 24 17.03 -2.14 2.45
C ALA A 24 17.51 -3.59 2.60
N ARG A 25 16.56 -4.52 2.80
CA ARG A 25 16.77 -5.95 2.53
C ARG A 25 16.47 -6.20 1.06
N THR A 26 17.43 -6.77 0.36
CA THR A 26 17.40 -7.19 -1.05
C THR A 26 17.84 -8.65 -1.14
N ASP A 27 17.73 -9.27 -2.31
CA ASP A 27 18.24 -10.62 -2.56
C ASP A 27 19.77 -10.71 -2.40
N ASP A 28 20.49 -9.62 -2.71
CA ASP A 28 21.94 -9.47 -2.49
C ASP A 28 22.33 -9.25 -1.02
N GLY A 29 21.35 -9.12 -0.11
CA GLY A 29 21.56 -8.92 1.33
C GLY A 29 21.02 -7.59 1.87
N LEU A 30 21.56 -7.18 3.01
CA LEU A 30 21.18 -5.95 3.72
C LEU A 30 22.11 -4.79 3.32
N ARG A 31 21.54 -3.67 2.88
CA ARG A 31 22.23 -2.42 2.55
C ARG A 31 21.73 -1.30 3.48
N GLU A 32 22.61 -0.47 4.00
CA GLU A 32 22.28 0.63 4.93
C GLU A 32 22.79 1.97 4.40
N ALA A 33 22.01 3.04 4.58
CA ALA A 33 22.32 4.37 4.08
C ALA A 33 23.30 5.12 4.99
N GLY A 34 24.02 6.09 4.41
CA GLY A 34 24.95 6.93 5.16
C GLY A 34 24.24 7.72 6.27
N ARG A 35 24.78 7.70 7.49
CA ARG A 35 24.20 8.40 8.65
C ARG A 35 23.96 9.90 8.44
N ALA A 36 24.75 10.54 7.57
CA ALA A 36 24.57 11.95 7.21
C ALA A 36 23.38 12.16 6.25
N ASP A 37 23.18 11.25 5.30
CA ASP A 37 22.07 11.26 4.36
C ASP A 37 20.75 10.95 5.06
N VAL A 38 20.75 9.93 5.94
CA VAL A 38 19.62 9.62 6.82
C VAL A 38 19.22 10.83 7.66
N ARG A 39 20.17 11.47 8.35
CA ARG A 39 19.90 12.67 9.17
C ARG A 39 19.31 13.81 8.33
N SER A 40 19.82 14.01 7.11
CA SER A 40 19.35 15.06 6.21
C SER A 40 17.94 14.79 5.67
N ALA A 41 17.61 13.53 5.40
CA ALA A 41 16.28 13.11 4.96
C ALA A 41 15.25 13.12 6.10
N VAL A 42 15.64 12.67 7.30
CA VAL A 42 14.83 12.70 8.52
C VAL A 42 14.53 14.14 8.95
N ALA A 43 15.50 15.05 8.87
CA ALA A 43 15.28 16.48 9.14
C ALA A 43 14.30 17.16 8.17
N ALA A 44 14.04 16.55 7.00
CA ALA A 44 13.12 17.05 5.98
C ALA A 44 11.81 16.23 5.91
N LEU A 45 11.46 15.47 6.96
CA LEU A 45 10.24 14.66 6.99
C LEU A 45 8.95 15.45 7.14
N ASP A 46 9.02 16.60 7.81
CA ASP A 46 7.87 17.46 8.10
C ASP A 46 7.81 18.72 7.22
N ASP A 47 8.81 18.91 6.34
CA ASP A 47 8.92 20.00 5.37
C ASP A 47 8.70 19.52 3.94
N ASP A 48 8.05 20.31 3.08
CA ASP A 48 7.92 20.02 1.64
C ASP A 48 9.27 20.09 0.89
N MET A 49 10.22 20.87 1.41
CA MET A 49 11.51 21.16 0.77
C MET A 49 12.67 20.91 1.73
N ALA A 50 13.59 20.03 1.34
CA ALA A 50 14.82 19.74 2.07
C ALA A 50 15.92 20.77 1.76
N LEU A 51 16.57 21.26 2.81
CA LEU A 51 17.76 22.11 2.73
C LEU A 51 19.02 21.25 2.72
N LEU A 52 19.71 21.18 1.58
CA LEU A 52 21.00 20.51 1.44
C LEU A 52 22.12 21.55 1.22
N PRO A 53 23.41 21.21 1.48
CA PRO A 53 24.51 22.12 1.23
C PRO A 53 24.52 22.65 -0.22
N GLY A 54 24.24 23.94 -0.38
CA GLY A 54 24.21 24.63 -1.67
C GLY A 54 22.99 24.36 -2.57
N ARG A 55 21.95 23.64 -2.12
CA ARG A 55 20.73 23.40 -2.92
C ARG A 55 19.48 23.16 -2.06
N VAL A 56 18.34 23.62 -2.54
CA VAL A 56 17.02 23.27 -1.99
C VAL A 56 16.36 22.27 -2.94
N VAL A 57 15.83 21.17 -2.43
CA VAL A 57 15.19 20.11 -3.23
C VAL A 57 13.87 19.68 -2.60
N PRO A 58 12.86 19.22 -3.37
CA PRO A 58 11.64 18.65 -2.78
C PRO A 58 11.97 17.46 -1.89
N SER A 59 11.42 17.39 -0.68
CA SER A 59 11.72 16.33 0.30
C SER A 59 11.40 14.94 -0.26
N ARG A 60 10.35 14.83 -1.07
CA ARG A 60 9.98 13.59 -1.78
C ARG A 60 11.08 13.12 -2.75
N ALA A 61 11.78 14.05 -3.40
CA ALA A 61 12.88 13.74 -4.32
C ALA A 61 14.14 13.34 -3.55
N LEU A 62 14.40 13.93 -2.38
CA LEU A 62 15.47 13.50 -1.47
C LEU A 62 15.23 12.05 -0.99
N TRP A 63 14.02 11.75 -0.51
CA TRP A 63 13.65 10.40 -0.07
C TRP A 63 13.70 9.37 -1.22
N ALA A 64 13.26 9.73 -2.42
CA ALA A 64 13.36 8.85 -3.59
C ALA A 64 14.83 8.55 -3.94
N ALA A 65 15.70 9.56 -3.99
CA ALA A 65 17.13 9.37 -4.23
C ALA A 65 17.82 8.54 -3.15
N LEU A 66 17.42 8.69 -1.88
CA LEU A 66 17.92 7.87 -0.77
C LEU A 66 17.53 6.40 -0.95
N PHE A 67 16.27 6.13 -1.31
CA PHE A 67 15.81 4.77 -1.59
C PHE A 67 16.51 4.18 -2.83
N GLU A 68 16.65 4.95 -3.92
CA GLU A 68 17.38 4.49 -5.12
C GLU A 68 18.83 4.10 -4.79
N SER A 69 19.53 4.88 -3.96
CA SER A 69 20.91 4.58 -3.52
C SER A 69 21.05 3.26 -2.74
N LEU A 70 19.96 2.80 -2.12
CA LEU A 70 19.92 1.54 -1.38
C LEU A 70 19.66 0.33 -2.29
N LEU A 71 19.12 0.53 -3.49
CA LEU A 71 18.73 -0.56 -4.39
C LEU A 71 19.67 -0.77 -5.56
N THR A 72 20.51 0.21 -5.90
CA THR A 72 21.43 0.12 -7.03
C THR A 72 22.71 0.91 -6.81
N ASP A 73 23.85 0.30 -7.14
CA ASP A 73 25.17 0.96 -7.12
C ASP A 73 25.43 1.84 -8.36
N ARG A 74 24.41 1.99 -9.23
CA ARG A 74 24.43 2.77 -10.46
C ARG A 74 23.16 3.60 -10.52
N ASN A 75 23.24 4.85 -10.98
CA ASN A 75 22.07 5.74 -11.19
C ASN A 75 21.18 5.30 -12.37
N ALA A 76 20.79 4.02 -12.40
CA ALA A 76 19.83 3.44 -13.33
C ALA A 76 18.47 3.33 -12.62
N PRO A 77 17.35 3.72 -13.24
CA PRO A 77 16.04 3.62 -12.61
C PRO A 77 15.71 2.17 -12.23
N VAL A 78 15.45 1.93 -10.95
CA VAL A 78 15.00 0.62 -10.46
C VAL A 78 13.49 0.50 -10.66
N ARG A 79 13.06 -0.59 -11.28
CA ARG A 79 11.65 -1.02 -11.29
C ARG A 79 11.55 -2.39 -10.62
N LEU A 80 10.93 -2.41 -9.46
CA LEU A 80 10.59 -3.61 -8.71
C LEU A 80 9.15 -4.05 -9.03
N ASP A 81 8.87 -5.34 -8.92
CA ASP A 81 7.48 -5.82 -8.95
C ASP A 81 6.77 -5.56 -7.61
N SER A 82 7.51 -5.69 -6.49
CA SER A 82 6.99 -5.42 -5.15
C SER A 82 8.03 -4.81 -4.22
N MET A 83 7.58 -3.90 -3.35
CA MET A 83 8.37 -3.33 -2.27
C MET A 83 7.53 -3.24 -0.99
N VAL A 84 8.13 -3.60 0.14
CA VAL A 84 7.58 -3.35 1.48
C VAL A 84 8.29 -2.14 2.09
N LEU A 85 7.53 -1.16 2.57
CA LEU A 85 8.05 0.02 3.25
C LEU A 85 7.66 -0.03 4.72
N ILE A 86 8.65 -0.19 5.60
CA ILE A 86 8.49 -0.32 7.05
C ILE A 86 8.84 1.02 7.69
N HIS A 87 7.96 1.56 8.53
CA HIS A 87 8.14 2.85 9.22
C HIS A 87 7.80 2.74 10.71
N PRO A 88 8.24 3.67 11.59
CA PRO A 88 7.89 3.64 13.01
C PRO A 88 6.38 3.83 13.18
N THR A 89 5.76 3.11 14.12
CA THR A 89 4.30 2.97 14.15
C THR A 89 3.57 4.29 14.38
N ALA A 90 4.12 5.16 15.25
CA ALA A 90 3.46 6.41 15.62
C ALA A 90 3.70 7.58 14.63
N TRP A 91 4.57 7.42 13.62
CA TRP A 91 4.83 8.48 12.64
C TRP A 91 3.55 8.94 11.94
N SER A 92 3.44 10.27 11.81
CA SER A 92 2.23 10.96 11.34
C SER A 92 1.80 10.53 9.93
N PRO A 93 0.50 10.68 9.57
CA PRO A 93 0.02 10.41 8.22
C PRO A 93 0.77 11.20 7.13
N ALA A 94 1.27 12.40 7.44
CA ALA A 94 2.04 13.24 6.53
C ALA A 94 3.41 12.59 6.21
N ARG A 95 4.20 12.24 7.24
CA ARG A 95 5.48 11.53 7.09
C ARG A 95 5.30 10.23 6.29
N ARG A 96 4.26 9.46 6.59
CA ARG A 96 3.94 8.21 5.86
C ARG A 96 3.58 8.47 4.40
N THR A 97 2.82 9.53 4.11
CA THR A 97 2.47 9.93 2.73
C THR A 97 3.70 10.35 1.94
N LEU A 98 4.61 11.12 2.54
CA LEU A 98 5.88 11.54 1.94
C LEU A 98 6.75 10.33 1.53
N LEU A 99 7.02 9.42 2.47
CA LEU A 99 7.79 8.20 2.20
C LEU A 99 7.11 7.31 1.15
N SER A 100 5.79 7.11 1.26
CA SER A 100 5.03 6.31 0.31
C SER A 100 5.07 6.91 -1.09
N GLY A 101 4.99 8.24 -1.19
CA GLY A 101 5.12 8.97 -2.45
C GLY A 101 6.50 8.83 -3.10
N ALA A 102 7.57 8.83 -2.29
CA ALA A 102 8.92 8.55 -2.77
C ALA A 102 9.04 7.10 -3.29
N ALA A 103 8.61 6.12 -2.48
CA ALA A 103 8.71 4.70 -2.79
C ALA A 103 7.85 4.26 -4.00
N ARG A 104 6.68 4.86 -4.22
CA ARG A 104 5.70 4.45 -5.24
C ARG A 104 6.20 4.56 -6.69
N MET A 105 7.24 5.36 -6.95
CA MET A 105 7.84 5.47 -8.29
C MET A 105 8.74 4.28 -8.64
N MET A 106 9.12 3.47 -7.65
CA MET A 106 10.17 2.45 -7.76
C MET A 106 9.62 1.02 -7.87
N ALA A 107 8.36 0.79 -7.50
CA ALA A 107 7.74 -0.54 -7.46
C ALA A 107 6.32 -0.53 -8.05
N ALA A 108 5.96 -1.59 -8.77
CA ALA A 108 4.59 -1.80 -9.26
C ALA A 108 3.60 -2.03 -8.11
N THR A 109 4.03 -2.75 -7.07
CA THR A 109 3.28 -2.97 -5.82
C THR A 109 4.03 -2.36 -4.65
N LEU A 110 3.39 -1.50 -3.86
CA LEU A 110 3.93 -0.92 -2.62
C LEU A 110 3.05 -1.32 -1.43
N THR A 111 3.62 -2.05 -0.49
CA THR A 111 2.98 -2.41 0.78
C THR A 111 3.62 -1.57 1.89
N VAL A 112 2.84 -0.74 2.59
CA VAL A 112 3.31 0.07 3.72
C VAL A 112 2.95 -0.63 5.03
N ARG A 113 3.90 -0.75 5.96
CA ARG A 113 3.72 -1.44 7.25
C ARG A 113 4.33 -0.64 8.40
N SER A 114 3.62 -0.61 9.51
CA SER A 114 4.17 -0.14 10.78
C SER A 114 5.17 -1.15 11.36
N ARG A 115 6.17 -0.66 12.07
CA ARG A 115 7.27 -1.46 12.63
C ARG A 115 6.79 -2.46 13.68
N ALA A 116 5.92 -2.05 14.61
CA ALA A 116 5.28 -2.96 15.56
C ALA A 116 4.53 -4.10 14.85
N PHE A 117 3.79 -3.79 13.78
CA PHE A 117 3.09 -4.81 13.00
C PHE A 117 4.09 -5.79 12.35
N ALA A 118 5.15 -5.29 11.71
CA ALA A 118 6.18 -6.13 11.10
C ALA A 118 6.92 -7.04 12.12
N LEU A 119 7.04 -6.61 13.38
CA LEU A 119 7.63 -7.43 14.45
C LEU A 119 6.66 -8.48 15.03
N ALA A 120 5.37 -8.18 15.09
CA ALA A 120 4.39 -8.96 15.84
C ALA A 120 3.37 -9.76 15.01
N GLU A 121 3.13 -9.43 13.73
CA GLU A 121 2.12 -10.05 12.86
C GLU A 121 2.18 -11.59 12.90
N ARG A 122 3.39 -12.15 12.76
CA ARG A 122 3.63 -13.59 12.83
C ARG A 122 3.25 -14.18 14.18
N GLY A 123 3.64 -13.52 15.27
CA GLY A 123 3.32 -13.96 16.64
C GLY A 123 1.81 -14.05 16.86
N VAL A 124 1.09 -12.98 16.49
CA VAL A 124 -0.38 -12.91 16.56
C VAL A 124 -1.02 -14.01 15.70
N ARG A 125 -0.61 -14.18 14.44
CA ARG A 125 -1.17 -15.23 13.56
C ARG A 125 -0.92 -16.65 14.08
N THR A 126 0.18 -16.89 14.80
CA THR A 126 0.49 -18.21 15.37
C THR A 126 -0.15 -18.47 16.74
N ASP A 127 -0.59 -17.43 17.46
CA ASP A 127 -1.19 -17.62 18.78
C ASP A 127 -2.68 -17.95 18.68
N ILE A 128 -2.97 -19.26 18.63
CA ILE A 128 -4.32 -19.83 18.66
C ILE A 128 -5.16 -19.45 19.89
N SER A 129 -4.56 -18.87 20.94
CA SER A 129 -5.31 -18.36 22.10
C SER A 129 -5.91 -16.96 21.87
N GLY A 130 -5.58 -16.29 20.77
CA GLY A 130 -6.13 -14.97 20.41
C GLY A 130 -5.61 -13.80 21.26
N ARG A 131 -4.51 -14.01 22.01
CA ARG A 131 -3.84 -12.97 22.80
C ARG A 131 -3.11 -11.97 21.91
N SER A 132 -2.94 -10.76 22.42
CA SER A 132 -2.21 -9.68 21.74
C SER A 132 -0.72 -9.73 22.07
N LEU A 133 0.15 -9.19 21.22
CA LEU A 133 1.55 -8.87 21.54
C LEU A 133 1.66 -7.37 21.85
N VAL A 134 2.55 -7.01 22.78
CA VAL A 134 2.94 -5.61 22.99
C VAL A 134 4.28 -5.37 22.30
N VAL A 135 4.38 -4.29 21.53
CA VAL A 135 5.65 -3.79 21.00
C VAL A 135 5.92 -2.40 21.58
N VAL A 136 7.12 -2.21 22.11
CA VAL A 136 7.61 -0.96 22.68
C VAL A 136 8.66 -0.41 21.73
N GLU A 137 8.29 0.54 20.89
CA GLU A 137 9.21 1.28 20.02
C GLU A 137 9.83 2.45 20.79
N VAL A 138 11.15 2.55 20.76
CA VAL A 138 11.93 3.56 21.49
C VAL A 138 12.86 4.29 20.50
N SER A 139 12.60 5.58 20.30
CA SER A 139 13.43 6.49 19.51
C SER A 139 14.05 7.59 20.40
N PRO A 140 15.01 8.39 19.88
CA PRO A 140 15.55 9.54 20.61
C PRO A 140 14.52 10.57 21.08
N SER A 141 13.43 10.78 20.34
CA SER A 141 12.37 11.75 20.67
C SER A 141 11.05 11.15 21.15
N GLU A 142 10.83 9.84 20.99
CA GLU A 142 9.50 9.26 21.13
C GLU A 142 9.54 7.86 21.76
N VAL A 143 8.55 7.55 22.60
CA VAL A 143 8.23 6.18 23.00
C VAL A 143 6.78 5.84 22.63
N ALA A 144 6.61 4.76 21.88
CA ALA A 144 5.29 4.23 21.51
C ALA A 144 5.10 2.81 22.05
N VAL A 145 4.09 2.61 22.89
CA VAL A 145 3.63 1.27 23.30
C VAL A 145 2.43 0.89 22.43
N THR A 146 2.65 -0.05 21.52
CA THR A 146 1.69 -0.53 20.55
C THR A 146 1.21 -1.92 20.91
N VAL A 147 -0.10 -2.12 20.94
CA VAL A 147 -0.70 -3.47 20.99
C VAL A 147 -0.92 -3.94 19.57
N VAL A 148 -0.48 -5.16 19.26
CA VAL A 148 -0.77 -5.86 18.00
C VAL A 148 -1.53 -7.13 18.34
N GLY A 149 -2.78 -7.24 17.91
CA GLY A 149 -3.67 -8.36 18.26
C GLY A 149 -4.63 -8.70 17.13
N PRO A 150 -5.54 -9.68 17.31
CA PRO A 150 -6.54 -10.02 16.31
C PRO A 150 -7.45 -8.82 16.00
N GLY A 151 -7.52 -8.42 14.74
CA GLY A 151 -8.43 -7.42 14.22
C GLY A 151 -9.85 -7.96 14.04
N SER A 152 -10.80 -7.06 13.81
CA SER A 152 -12.23 -7.39 13.67
C SER A 152 -12.59 -8.24 12.44
N ASP A 153 -11.67 -8.33 11.47
CA ASP A 153 -11.76 -9.14 10.25
C ASP A 153 -11.00 -10.47 10.35
N GLY A 154 -10.29 -10.71 11.46
CA GLY A 154 -9.44 -11.88 11.69
C GLY A 154 -7.98 -11.71 11.27
N GLU A 155 -7.62 -10.61 10.60
CA GLU A 155 -6.23 -10.25 10.35
C GLU A 155 -5.64 -9.52 11.56
N PRO A 156 -4.33 -9.60 11.84
CA PRO A 156 -3.73 -8.80 12.90
C PRO A 156 -3.95 -7.30 12.67
N ALA A 157 -4.05 -6.53 13.75
CA ALA A 157 -4.12 -5.08 13.71
C ALA A 157 -3.21 -4.48 14.79
N SER A 158 -2.47 -3.42 14.46
CA SER A 158 -1.66 -2.65 15.40
C SER A 158 -2.38 -1.39 15.86
N THR A 159 -2.34 -1.07 17.15
CA THR A 159 -2.87 0.19 17.71
C THR A 159 -1.94 0.73 18.78
N VAL A 160 -1.52 1.99 18.63
CA VAL A 160 -0.77 2.72 19.66
C VAL A 160 -1.70 2.94 20.87
N ARG A 161 -1.31 2.42 22.04
CA ARG A 161 -2.05 2.57 23.31
C ARG A 161 -1.46 3.66 24.20
N HIS A 162 -0.14 3.87 24.09
CA HIS A 162 0.58 4.94 24.75
C HIS A 162 1.58 5.56 23.78
N LEU A 163 1.66 6.89 23.79
CA LEU A 163 2.59 7.68 22.99
C LEU A 163 3.11 8.81 23.87
N GLU A 164 4.42 8.85 24.10
CA GLU A 164 5.09 9.92 24.84
C GLU A 164 6.14 10.58 23.94
N ASP A 165 5.81 11.78 23.47
CA ASP A 165 6.70 12.67 22.70
C ASP A 165 7.53 13.50 23.70
N ARG A 166 8.78 13.08 23.91
CA ARG A 166 9.75 13.69 24.83
C ARG A 166 11.18 13.40 24.41
N SER A 167 11.99 14.45 24.28
CA SER A 167 13.44 14.31 24.28
C SER A 167 13.91 13.79 25.64
N TRP A 168 14.47 12.57 25.64
CA TRP A 168 15.09 11.96 26.81
C TRP A 168 16.60 12.26 26.91
N GLU A 169 17.12 13.23 26.14
CA GLU A 169 18.55 13.56 26.01
C GLU A 169 19.29 13.77 27.34
N THR A 170 18.60 14.21 28.40
CA THR A 170 19.19 14.46 29.73
C THR A 170 18.81 13.42 30.79
N ALA A 171 17.99 12.42 30.46
CA ALA A 171 17.52 11.41 31.40
C ALA A 171 18.48 10.21 31.44
N SER A 172 18.63 9.58 32.61
CA SER A 172 19.37 8.32 32.68
C SER A 172 18.54 7.18 32.07
N ALA A 173 19.21 6.19 31.46
CA ALA A 173 18.54 5.02 30.89
C ALA A 173 17.63 4.29 31.91
N ALA A 174 18.00 4.33 33.20
CA ALA A 174 17.17 3.77 34.27
C ALA A 174 15.90 4.60 34.58
N GLU A 175 15.90 5.92 34.35
CA GLU A 175 14.69 6.74 34.49
C GLU A 175 13.73 6.52 33.33
N VAL A 176 14.26 6.51 32.10
CA VAL A 176 13.51 6.15 30.88
C VAL A 176 12.91 4.76 31.05
N ALA A 177 13.71 3.75 31.39
CA ALA A 177 13.25 2.37 31.59
C ALA A 177 12.11 2.25 32.62
N ARG A 178 12.16 3.01 33.72
CA ARG A 178 11.06 3.02 34.72
C ARG A 178 9.81 3.76 34.21
N ALA A 179 9.95 4.76 33.35
CA ALA A 179 8.80 5.42 32.72
C ALA A 179 8.11 4.48 31.73
N VAL A 180 8.90 3.89 30.82
CA VAL A 180 8.43 2.92 29.82
C VAL A 180 7.77 1.71 30.50
N ALA A 181 8.38 1.14 31.54
CA ALA A 181 7.81 -0.01 32.25
C ALA A 181 6.44 0.31 32.88
N ARG A 182 6.21 1.52 33.43
CA ARG A 182 4.89 1.94 33.93
C ARG A 182 3.86 2.09 32.81
N ALA A 183 4.24 2.65 31.67
CA ALA A 183 3.37 2.74 30.50
C ALA A 183 2.97 1.34 30.00
N VAL A 184 3.93 0.42 29.93
CA VAL A 184 3.68 -1.00 29.59
C VAL A 184 2.76 -1.66 30.61
N GLU A 185 2.97 -1.45 31.92
CA GLU A 185 2.10 -2.02 32.96
C GLU A 185 0.63 -1.61 32.77
N GLN A 186 0.38 -0.33 32.50
CA GLN A 186 -0.96 0.19 32.26
C GLN A 186 -1.58 -0.44 31.00
N VAL A 187 -0.84 -0.48 29.89
CA VAL A 187 -1.31 -1.08 28.63
C VAL A 187 -1.61 -2.58 28.78
N VAL A 188 -0.75 -3.33 29.46
CA VAL A 188 -0.93 -4.77 29.72
C VAL A 188 -2.15 -5.03 30.61
N ARG A 189 -2.41 -4.16 31.60
CA ARG A 189 -3.55 -4.27 32.51
C ARG A 189 -4.90 -4.02 31.83
N ASP A 190 -4.95 -3.14 30.84
CA ASP A 190 -6.18 -2.75 30.13
C ASP A 190 -6.52 -3.69 28.95
N GLU A 191 -5.56 -4.47 28.44
CA GLU A 191 -5.71 -5.33 27.26
C GLU A 191 -6.41 -6.67 27.60
N ARG A 192 -7.74 -6.64 27.57
CA ARG A 192 -8.64 -7.77 27.95
C ARG A 192 -8.37 -9.14 27.29
N PRO A 193 -7.93 -9.26 26.02
CA PRO A 193 -7.54 -10.55 25.44
C PRO A 193 -6.38 -11.22 26.19
N GLY A 194 -5.62 -10.46 26.98
CA GLY A 194 -4.35 -10.89 27.55
C GLY A 194 -3.21 -10.76 26.55
N ILE A 195 -1.98 -10.75 27.07
CA ILE A 195 -0.76 -10.59 26.27
C ILE A 195 -0.10 -11.97 26.05
N ALA A 196 0.58 -12.13 24.91
CA ALA A 196 1.35 -13.32 24.53
C ALA A 196 2.85 -13.16 24.78
N ALA A 197 3.39 -11.98 24.47
CA ALA A 197 4.78 -11.57 24.70
C ALA A 197 4.90 -10.04 24.66
N ILE A 198 5.98 -9.51 25.23
CA ILE A 198 6.36 -8.10 25.14
C ILE A 198 7.68 -7.98 24.36
N LEU A 199 7.68 -7.20 23.29
CA LEU A 199 8.82 -6.96 22.40
C LEU A 199 9.35 -5.54 22.60
N VAL A 200 10.60 -5.40 23.02
CA VAL A 200 11.26 -4.10 23.21
C VAL A 200 12.17 -3.81 22.02
N ASP A 201 11.92 -2.68 21.36
CA ASP A 201 12.53 -2.30 20.09
C ASP A 201 13.18 -0.92 20.22
N SER A 202 14.47 -0.94 20.54
CA SER A 202 15.29 0.23 20.79
C SER A 202 16.53 0.19 19.92
N ALA A 203 16.86 1.32 19.29
CA ALA A 203 18.11 1.49 18.55
C ALA A 203 19.34 1.53 19.49
N ASP A 204 19.15 1.97 20.73
CA ASP A 204 20.13 1.86 21.81
C ASP A 204 19.94 0.51 22.51
N ARG A 205 20.98 -0.34 22.45
CA ARG A 205 20.92 -1.68 23.02
C ARG A 205 20.81 -1.66 24.54
N ASP A 206 21.63 -0.84 25.21
CA ASP A 206 21.77 -0.82 26.66
C ASP A 206 20.50 -0.24 27.30
N LEU A 207 19.89 0.77 26.67
CA LEU A 207 18.57 1.29 27.04
C LEU A 207 17.48 0.22 26.89
N GLY A 208 17.49 -0.54 25.78
CA GLY A 208 16.52 -1.60 25.56
C GLY A 208 16.67 -2.76 26.55
N GLU A 209 17.89 -3.17 26.89
CA GLU A 209 18.16 -4.13 27.97
C GLU A 209 17.65 -3.59 29.31
N ALA A 210 17.90 -2.32 29.65
CA ALA A 210 17.39 -1.68 30.87
C ALA A 210 15.84 -1.63 30.93
N ILE A 211 15.16 -1.44 29.80
CA ILE A 211 13.69 -1.48 29.67
C ILE A 211 13.17 -2.90 29.90
N VAL A 212 13.76 -3.92 29.27
CA VAL A 212 13.43 -5.34 29.48
C VAL A 212 13.53 -5.67 30.98
N ASP A 213 14.65 -5.32 31.59
CA ASP A 213 14.93 -5.45 33.02
C ASP A 213 13.88 -4.76 33.91
N ALA A 214 13.41 -3.58 33.51
CA ALA A 214 12.42 -2.81 34.26
C ALA A 214 11.02 -3.41 34.15
N ILE A 215 10.66 -3.99 33.00
CA ILE A 215 9.39 -4.69 32.76
C ILE A 215 9.38 -6.04 33.50
N ASP A 216 10.48 -6.80 33.44
CA ASP A 216 10.60 -8.10 34.12
C ASP A 216 10.44 -7.97 35.65
N ARG A 217 11.03 -6.92 36.25
CA ARG A 217 10.88 -6.59 37.67
C ARG A 217 9.44 -6.28 38.12
N LEU A 218 8.52 -5.96 37.20
CA LEU A 218 7.09 -5.80 37.52
C LEU A 218 6.36 -7.14 37.65
N GLY A 219 6.98 -8.26 37.25
CA GLY A 219 6.36 -9.59 37.28
C GLY A 219 5.23 -9.76 36.26
N LEU A 220 5.23 -8.96 35.18
CA LEU A 220 4.27 -9.09 34.09
C LEU A 220 4.54 -10.39 33.33
N THR A 221 3.76 -11.43 33.60
CA THR A 221 3.74 -12.64 32.77
C THR A 221 2.85 -12.35 31.56
N PRO A 222 3.44 -12.10 30.38
CA PRO A 222 4.30 -13.08 29.70
C PRO A 222 5.73 -12.59 29.43
N GLY A 223 6.56 -13.47 28.86
CA GLY A 223 7.96 -13.18 28.58
C GLY A 223 8.19 -11.87 27.80
N VAL A 224 9.09 -11.05 28.33
CA VAL A 224 9.61 -9.83 27.70
C VAL A 224 10.95 -10.12 27.01
N SER A 225 11.19 -9.53 25.85
CA SER A 225 12.45 -9.69 25.11
C SER A 225 12.78 -8.46 24.26
N GLN A 226 14.06 -8.16 24.10
CA GLN A 226 14.53 -7.17 23.13
C GLN A 226 14.56 -7.79 21.73
N VAL A 227 14.10 -7.06 20.72
CA VAL A 227 14.18 -7.54 19.32
C VAL A 227 15.58 -7.31 18.76
N ALA A 228 16.13 -8.30 18.05
CA ALA A 228 17.33 -8.10 17.26
C ALA A 228 17.02 -7.10 16.13
N ALA A 229 17.94 -6.18 15.84
CA ALA A 229 17.67 -5.03 14.97
C ALA A 229 16.97 -5.41 13.65
N ASP A 230 17.47 -6.42 12.92
CA ASP A 230 16.97 -6.84 11.60
C ASP A 230 15.71 -7.75 11.64
N SER A 231 15.11 -7.96 12.81
CA SER A 231 13.95 -8.84 13.00
C SER A 231 12.75 -8.51 12.12
N VAL A 232 12.57 -7.24 11.74
CA VAL A 232 11.50 -6.80 10.82
C VAL A 232 11.59 -7.41 9.41
N PHE A 233 12.76 -7.92 9.01
CA PHE A 233 12.96 -8.59 7.72
C PHE A 233 12.78 -10.11 7.77
N ARG A 234 12.46 -10.69 8.94
CA ARG A 234 12.45 -12.15 9.16
C ARG A 234 11.51 -12.90 8.22
N ASP A 235 10.38 -12.31 7.85
CA ASP A 235 9.38 -12.91 6.96
C ASP A 235 9.61 -12.60 5.47
N MET A 236 10.53 -11.69 5.13
CA MET A 236 10.94 -11.44 3.72
C MET A 236 11.76 -12.60 3.14
N GLY A 237 12.59 -13.24 3.96
CA GLY A 237 13.46 -14.35 3.56
C GLY A 237 12.77 -15.71 3.45
N GLN A 238 11.44 -15.77 3.64
CA GLN A 238 10.66 -17.00 3.48
C GLN A 238 9.77 -16.85 2.24
N ALA A 239 10.01 -17.69 1.23
CA ALA A 239 9.03 -17.91 0.17
C ALA A 239 7.68 -18.28 0.83
N PRO A 240 6.52 -17.85 0.29
CA PRO A 240 5.23 -18.23 0.85
C PRO A 240 5.17 -19.76 0.85
N ARG A 241 5.16 -20.38 2.02
CA ARG A 241 4.72 -21.76 2.09
C ARG A 241 3.26 -21.73 1.69
N ALA A 242 2.97 -22.26 0.49
CA ALA A 242 1.62 -22.68 0.16
C ALA A 242 1.08 -23.45 1.37
N SER A 243 -0.11 -23.09 1.82
CA SER A 243 -0.71 -23.62 3.03
C SER A 243 -0.76 -25.15 2.94
N ALA A 244 0.12 -25.83 3.68
CA ALA A 244 0.27 -27.28 3.70
C ALA A 244 -0.89 -27.92 4.48
N PHE A 245 -2.08 -27.83 3.87
CA PHE A 245 -3.35 -28.34 4.38
C PHE A 245 -4.16 -29.09 3.31
N LEU A 246 -3.57 -29.37 2.14
CA LEU A 246 -4.18 -30.15 1.05
C LEU A 246 -3.27 -31.23 0.41
N GLU A 247 -2.17 -31.61 1.05
CA GLU A 247 -1.39 -32.80 0.66
C GLU A 247 -1.47 -33.88 1.74
N GLN A 248 -2.64 -34.53 1.82
CA GLN A 248 -2.72 -35.86 2.40
C GLN A 248 -2.46 -36.87 1.28
N ALA A 249 -1.37 -37.64 1.42
CA ALA A 249 -0.83 -38.48 0.36
C ALA A 249 -1.85 -39.49 -0.20
N ALA A 250 -1.87 -39.61 -1.52
CA ALA A 250 -2.39 -40.75 -2.25
C ALA A 250 -1.26 -41.37 -3.06
N ASP A 251 -1.06 -42.69 -2.95
CA ASP A 251 0.06 -43.42 -3.54
C ASP A 251 0.15 -43.29 -5.07
N GLU A 252 1.38 -43.17 -5.57
CA GLU A 252 1.72 -43.28 -6.99
C GLU A 252 2.22 -44.71 -7.32
N PRO A 253 1.62 -45.43 -8.29
CA PRO A 253 2.20 -46.65 -8.83
C PRO A 253 3.10 -46.35 -10.04
N ALA A 254 4.41 -46.54 -9.86
CA ALA A 254 5.42 -46.28 -10.89
C ALA A 254 5.32 -47.20 -12.12
N VAL A 255 5.55 -46.63 -13.32
CA VAL A 255 5.99 -47.40 -14.51
C VAL A 255 7.12 -46.67 -15.22
N ALA A 256 8.31 -47.26 -15.21
CA ALA A 256 9.45 -46.82 -16.02
C ALA A 256 9.53 -47.59 -17.34
N ARG A 257 9.90 -46.91 -18.45
CA ARG A 257 11.03 -47.30 -19.31
C ARG A 257 11.43 -46.33 -20.43
N THR A 258 12.74 -46.29 -20.60
CA THR A 258 13.68 -45.67 -21.54
C THR A 258 13.54 -45.97 -23.05
N SER A 259 14.07 -45.05 -23.87
CA SER A 259 15.08 -45.20 -24.98
C SER A 259 14.73 -44.31 -26.19
N GLU A 260 15.51 -43.31 -26.61
CA GLU A 260 16.92 -43.27 -27.08
C GLU A 260 17.07 -43.55 -28.60
N TRP A 261 17.36 -42.50 -29.40
CA TRP A 261 18.29 -42.55 -30.56
C TRP A 261 18.65 -41.14 -31.10
N THR A 262 19.95 -40.90 -31.32
CA THR A 262 20.55 -39.84 -32.21
C THR A 262 21.77 -40.51 -32.87
N PRO A 263 22.18 -40.26 -34.14
CA PRO A 263 22.60 -38.95 -34.70
C PRO A 263 22.01 -38.73 -36.13
N ALA A 264 22.50 -37.90 -37.09
CA ALA A 264 23.72 -37.09 -37.26
C ALA A 264 23.50 -35.88 -38.22
N ILE A 265 24.57 -35.12 -38.52
CA ILE A 265 24.63 -34.03 -39.54
C ILE A 265 25.56 -34.45 -40.69
N PRO A 266 25.31 -34.00 -41.94
CA PRO A 266 26.39 -33.56 -42.84
C PRO A 266 26.16 -32.15 -43.42
N ALA A 267 27.19 -31.55 -44.02
CA ALA A 267 27.30 -30.10 -44.22
C ALA A 267 27.59 -29.64 -45.67
N ARG A 268 27.24 -28.36 -45.94
CA ARG A 268 27.68 -27.48 -47.05
C ARG A 268 27.40 -27.89 -48.51
N SER A 269 26.86 -26.95 -49.30
CA SER A 269 27.60 -26.25 -50.40
C SER A 269 26.69 -25.28 -51.18
N ALA A 270 27.28 -24.22 -51.74
CA ALA A 270 26.57 -23.16 -52.50
C ALA A 270 26.68 -23.34 -54.02
N PRO A 271 25.91 -22.56 -54.81
CA PRO A 271 26.50 -22.00 -56.04
C PRO A 271 26.16 -20.52 -56.35
N ARG A 272 27.24 -19.76 -56.61
CA ARG A 272 27.57 -18.98 -57.84
C ARG A 272 26.72 -17.76 -58.28
N LEU A 273 27.40 -16.60 -58.27
CA LEU A 273 27.12 -15.38 -59.03
C LEU A 273 27.70 -15.44 -60.47
N PRO A 274 27.22 -14.57 -61.38
CA PRO A 274 28.03 -14.05 -62.51
C PRO A 274 28.13 -12.52 -62.54
N ARG A 275 29.19 -12.02 -61.88
CA ARG A 275 30.17 -11.01 -62.38
C ARG A 275 29.80 -10.17 -63.63
N TRP A 276 29.67 -8.85 -63.45
CA TRP A 276 30.33 -7.83 -64.29
C TRP A 276 30.41 -6.45 -63.59
N TRP A 277 31.54 -5.76 -63.80
CA TRP A 277 31.95 -4.39 -63.39
C TRP A 277 32.83 -3.87 -64.55
N PRO A 278 32.85 -2.57 -64.91
CA PRO A 278 33.56 -1.51 -64.16
C PRO A 278 32.72 -0.22 -63.97
N ALA A 279 32.87 0.65 -62.96
CA ALA A 279 34.04 1.30 -62.34
C ALA A 279 34.57 2.57 -63.08
N VAL A 280 34.07 3.75 -62.66
CA VAL A 280 34.69 5.10 -62.62
C VAL A 280 33.90 5.84 -61.51
N ALA A 281 34.38 6.18 -60.30
CA ALA A 281 35.57 6.92 -59.82
C ALA A 281 35.34 8.45 -59.67
N ILE A 282 35.51 8.95 -58.43
CA ILE A 282 35.69 10.37 -58.02
C ILE A 282 34.43 11.27 -58.15
N GLY A 283 34.03 12.14 -57.20
CA GLY A 283 34.50 12.37 -55.82
C GLY A 283 34.17 13.79 -55.30
N VAL A 284 33.95 13.91 -53.98
CA VAL A 284 34.11 15.13 -53.13
C VAL A 284 33.07 16.28 -53.22
N ALA A 285 32.79 16.86 -52.03
CA ALA A 285 32.11 18.13 -51.70
C ALA A 285 30.60 18.26 -52.02
N VAL A 286 29.67 18.51 -51.08
CA VAL A 286 29.54 19.46 -49.93
C VAL A 286 28.79 20.76 -50.30
N ALA A 287 27.82 21.09 -49.43
CA ALA A 287 27.14 22.38 -49.20
C ALA A 287 25.91 22.78 -50.03
N THR A 288 24.83 23.07 -49.30
CA THR A 288 23.69 23.97 -49.62
C THR A 288 22.76 23.53 -50.78
N VAL A 289 21.46 23.81 -50.78
CA VAL A 289 20.73 25.03 -50.40
C VAL A 289 19.40 24.74 -49.71
N VAL A 290 19.03 25.57 -48.73
CA VAL A 290 17.66 25.70 -48.22
C VAL A 290 16.92 26.77 -49.02
N THR A 291 15.89 26.39 -49.77
CA THR A 291 14.80 27.30 -50.14
C THR A 291 13.51 26.50 -50.31
N GLY A 292 12.46 26.88 -49.58
CA GLY A 292 11.14 26.27 -49.73
C GLY A 292 10.35 26.86 -50.90
N VAL A 293 9.40 26.08 -51.44
CA VAL A 293 8.28 26.60 -52.26
C VAL A 293 6.98 26.04 -51.68
N VAL A 294 5.97 26.90 -51.66
CA VAL A 294 4.68 26.75 -51.00
C VAL A 294 3.59 26.76 -52.10
N LEU A 295 2.47 26.03 -51.87
CA LEU A 295 1.27 25.90 -52.75
C LEU A 295 1.42 24.89 -53.92
N THR A 296 0.44 24.07 -54.32
CA THR A 296 -1.00 23.96 -53.90
C THR A 296 -1.66 22.63 -54.35
N VAL A 297 -2.68 22.18 -53.60
CA VAL A 297 -3.82 21.31 -54.04
C VAL A 297 -3.45 19.84 -54.39
N ALA A 298 -4.15 18.78 -53.94
CA ALA A 298 -5.58 18.66 -53.64
C ALA A 298 -5.95 17.71 -52.47
N SER A 299 -6.94 18.15 -51.68
CA SER A 299 -8.04 17.35 -51.11
C SER A 299 -7.81 15.89 -50.65
N THR A 300 -7.38 15.72 -49.39
CA THR A 300 -7.90 14.66 -48.51
C THR A 300 -8.48 15.29 -47.25
N ARG A 301 -9.79 15.60 -47.28
CA ARG A 301 -10.54 16.05 -46.10
C ARG A 301 -10.86 14.83 -45.23
N ALA A 302 -9.81 14.21 -44.66
CA ALA A 302 -9.97 13.28 -43.56
C ALA A 302 -10.76 14.01 -42.45
N ARG A 303 -11.75 13.34 -41.85
CA ARG A 303 -12.37 13.87 -40.63
C ARG A 303 -11.23 14.02 -39.62
N GLN A 304 -10.99 15.26 -39.16
CA GLN A 304 -10.35 15.43 -37.86
C GLN A 304 -11.27 14.72 -36.86
N PRO A 305 -10.77 13.77 -36.06
CA PRO A 305 -11.48 13.38 -34.85
C PRO A 305 -11.71 14.66 -34.05
N ALA A 306 -12.89 14.81 -33.44
CA ALA A 306 -13.05 15.81 -32.39
C ALA A 306 -11.94 15.59 -31.35
N PRO A 307 -11.40 16.63 -30.70
CA PRO A 307 -10.55 16.42 -29.54
C PRO A 307 -11.32 15.54 -28.57
N ALA A 308 -10.77 14.37 -28.27
CA ALA A 308 -11.34 13.52 -27.23
C ALA A 308 -11.43 14.37 -25.95
N ALA A 309 -12.56 14.27 -25.24
CA ALA A 309 -12.60 14.78 -23.88
C ALA A 309 -11.40 14.18 -23.12
N PRO A 310 -10.72 14.94 -22.24
CA PRO A 310 -9.56 14.43 -21.53
C PRO A 310 -9.94 13.12 -20.85
N GLU A 311 -9.35 12.01 -21.33
CA GLU A 311 -9.60 10.71 -20.76
C GLU A 311 -9.01 10.73 -19.35
N MET A 312 -9.87 10.82 -18.33
CA MET A 312 -9.43 10.70 -16.94
C MET A 312 -8.64 9.40 -16.81
N VAL A 313 -7.39 9.50 -16.36
CA VAL A 313 -6.58 8.32 -16.11
C VAL A 313 -7.23 7.61 -14.92
N THR A 314 -7.74 6.39 -15.13
CA THR A 314 -8.42 5.65 -14.06
C THR A 314 -7.50 4.58 -13.48
N SER A 315 -7.64 4.31 -12.19
CA SER A 315 -6.95 3.24 -11.47
C SER A 315 -7.95 2.27 -10.85
N LEU A 316 -7.57 0.99 -10.76
CA LEU A 316 -8.36 -0.01 -10.06
C LEU A 316 -8.02 0.04 -8.57
N LEU A 317 -9.01 0.38 -7.76
CA LEU A 317 -8.95 0.30 -6.31
C LEU A 317 -9.59 -1.03 -5.86
N VAL A 318 -8.86 -1.78 -5.03
CA VAL A 318 -9.36 -2.98 -4.36
C VAL A 318 -9.35 -2.73 -2.87
N GLU A 319 -10.48 -2.98 -2.21
CA GLU A 319 -10.65 -2.88 -0.77
C GLU A 319 -11.38 -4.11 -0.23
N GLY A 320 -10.73 -4.89 0.63
CA GLY A 320 -11.29 -6.12 1.17
C GLY A 320 -11.73 -7.06 0.04
N ARG A 321 -13.05 -7.22 -0.15
CA ARG A 321 -13.63 -8.05 -1.22
C ARG A 321 -14.37 -7.23 -2.29
N VAL A 322 -14.17 -5.92 -2.32
CA VAL A 322 -14.75 -4.99 -3.31
C VAL A 322 -13.63 -4.46 -4.22
N GLN A 323 -13.93 -4.33 -5.51
CA GLN A 323 -13.06 -3.64 -6.47
C GLN A 323 -13.86 -2.64 -7.31
N PHE A 324 -13.30 -1.47 -7.58
CA PHE A 324 -13.91 -0.41 -8.38
C PHE A 324 -12.86 0.49 -9.03
N MET A 325 -13.24 1.22 -10.08
CA MET A 325 -12.37 2.20 -10.73
C MET A 325 -12.56 3.58 -10.09
N VAL A 326 -11.47 4.32 -9.96
CA VAL A 326 -11.43 5.71 -9.48
C VAL A 326 -10.45 6.52 -10.34
N PRO A 327 -10.53 7.86 -10.39
CA PRO A 327 -9.48 8.65 -11.02
C PRO A 327 -8.13 8.42 -10.32
N ALA A 328 -7.05 8.30 -11.08
CA ALA A 328 -5.76 7.81 -10.59
C ALA A 328 -4.99 8.87 -9.78
N GLU A 329 -5.34 10.14 -9.95
CA GLU A 329 -4.81 11.29 -9.22
C GLU A 329 -5.51 11.56 -7.88
N TRP A 330 -6.64 10.89 -7.59
CA TRP A 330 -7.37 11.05 -6.34
C TRP A 330 -6.71 10.28 -5.18
N ALA A 331 -6.61 10.92 -4.02
CA ALA A 331 -5.94 10.37 -2.85
C ALA A 331 -6.84 9.36 -2.11
N VAL A 332 -6.32 8.17 -1.81
CA VAL A 332 -7.07 7.12 -1.12
C VAL A 332 -6.74 7.10 0.37
N ARG A 333 -7.71 7.41 1.23
CA ARG A 333 -7.64 7.35 2.70
C ARG A 333 -8.51 6.19 3.21
N ARG A 334 -7.98 5.41 4.15
CA ARG A 334 -8.71 4.30 4.81
C ARG A 334 -9.05 4.71 6.23
N ILE A 335 -10.34 4.68 6.56
CA ILE A 335 -10.84 4.92 7.92
C ILE A 335 -11.24 3.56 8.50
N PRO A 336 -10.51 3.03 9.51
CA PRO A 336 -10.89 1.81 10.19
C PRO A 336 -12.15 2.00 11.04
N ALA A 337 -12.81 0.90 11.41
CA ALA A 337 -13.89 0.94 12.40
C ALA A 337 -13.31 1.34 13.77
N GLY A 338 -13.94 2.30 14.45
CA GLY A 338 -13.48 2.81 15.75
C GLY A 338 -13.74 4.31 16.00
N GLY A 339 -14.16 5.06 14.98
CA GLY A 339 -14.66 6.44 15.10
C GLY A 339 -16.19 6.52 15.08
N ALA A 340 -16.72 7.70 14.73
CA ALA A 340 -18.17 7.99 14.63
C ALA A 340 -18.86 7.36 13.39
N GLY A 341 -18.56 6.09 13.07
CA GLY A 341 -19.24 5.35 12.02
C GLY A 341 -18.46 4.14 11.49
N SER A 342 -18.99 3.52 10.45
CA SER A 342 -18.43 2.31 9.83
C SER A 342 -17.04 2.55 9.22
N ALA A 343 -16.25 1.47 9.16
CA ALA A 343 -15.05 1.41 8.34
C ALA A 343 -15.39 1.77 6.89
N ARG A 344 -14.63 2.69 6.31
CA ARG A 344 -14.85 3.19 4.95
C ARG A 344 -13.55 3.57 4.29
N VAL A 345 -13.53 3.50 2.96
CA VAL A 345 -12.50 4.13 2.14
C VAL A 345 -13.04 5.45 1.66
N GLU A 346 -12.17 6.46 1.66
CA GLU A 346 -12.41 7.77 1.07
C GLU A 346 -11.44 7.93 -0.09
N VAL A 347 -11.95 8.40 -1.21
CA VAL A 347 -11.16 8.72 -2.41
C VAL A 347 -11.40 10.19 -2.70
N ILE A 348 -10.37 11.00 -2.49
CA ILE A 348 -10.45 12.45 -2.28
C ILE A 348 -9.86 13.17 -3.49
N SER A 349 -10.58 14.13 -4.05
CA SER A 349 -10.09 14.96 -5.16
C SER A 349 -8.84 15.76 -4.75
N PRO A 350 -7.82 15.88 -5.61
CA PRO A 350 -6.69 16.78 -5.37
C PRO A 350 -7.07 18.26 -5.56
N GLU A 351 -8.19 18.55 -6.22
CA GLU A 351 -8.64 19.93 -6.51
C GLU A 351 -9.62 20.46 -5.44
N ASP A 352 -10.46 19.60 -4.88
CA ASP A 352 -11.34 19.94 -3.75
C ASP A 352 -11.39 18.83 -2.68
N PRO A 353 -10.84 19.05 -1.48
CA PRO A 353 -10.89 18.08 -0.39
C PRO A 353 -12.30 17.67 0.08
N GLU A 354 -13.35 18.44 -0.25
CA GLU A 354 -14.75 18.07 0.05
C GLU A 354 -15.41 17.23 -1.07
N ALA A 355 -14.78 17.09 -2.24
CA ALA A 355 -15.21 16.17 -3.29
C ALA A 355 -14.63 14.78 -3.01
N VAL A 356 -15.41 13.93 -2.35
CA VAL A 356 -14.96 12.61 -1.85
C VAL A 356 -15.89 11.49 -2.27
N VAL A 357 -15.35 10.41 -2.83
CA VAL A 357 -16.05 9.14 -3.03
C VAL A 357 -15.78 8.23 -1.83
N HIS A 358 -16.82 7.96 -1.04
CA HIS A 358 -16.84 7.00 0.05
C HIS A 358 -17.16 5.60 -0.48
N MET A 359 -16.52 4.56 0.08
CA MET A 359 -16.90 3.16 -0.10
C MET A 359 -17.01 2.47 1.25
N THR A 360 -18.13 1.79 1.49
CA THR A 360 -18.38 0.89 2.62
C THR A 360 -18.75 -0.50 2.11
N GLN A 361 -18.44 -1.55 2.89
CA GLN A 361 -18.84 -2.92 2.56
C GLN A 361 -19.31 -3.67 3.81
N VAL A 362 -20.37 -4.47 3.67
CA VAL A 362 -20.95 -5.30 4.74
C VAL A 362 -21.26 -6.68 4.18
N ARG A 363 -20.91 -7.75 4.93
CA ARG A 363 -21.34 -9.11 4.64
C ARG A 363 -22.85 -9.25 4.86
N VAL A 364 -23.55 -9.75 3.85
CA VAL A 364 -24.97 -10.10 3.91
C VAL A 364 -25.17 -11.57 3.55
N LYS A 365 -26.35 -12.11 3.79
CA LYS A 365 -26.69 -13.47 3.33
C LYS A 365 -26.75 -13.46 1.79
N PRO A 366 -26.38 -14.54 1.08
CA PRO A 366 -26.54 -14.63 -0.38
C PRO A 366 -27.99 -14.50 -0.88
N THR A 367 -28.98 -14.55 0.02
CA THR A 367 -30.41 -14.37 -0.24
C THR A 367 -30.91 -12.95 0.10
N GLU A 368 -30.03 -12.01 0.42
CA GLU A 368 -30.37 -10.61 0.68
C GLU A 368 -30.98 -9.96 -0.57
N THR A 369 -31.99 -9.11 -0.39
CA THR A 369 -32.63 -8.36 -1.48
C THR A 369 -32.51 -6.87 -1.23
N LEU A 370 -32.56 -6.05 -2.30
CA LEU A 370 -32.54 -4.59 -2.15
C LEU A 370 -33.71 -4.09 -1.29
N ALA A 371 -34.88 -4.73 -1.35
CA ALA A 371 -36.00 -4.42 -0.47
C ALA A 371 -35.67 -4.70 1.02
N ALA A 372 -35.09 -5.84 1.37
CA ALA A 372 -34.67 -6.13 2.75
C ALA A 372 -33.57 -5.16 3.26
N THR A 373 -32.66 -4.78 2.36
CA THR A 373 -31.66 -3.76 2.63
C THR A 373 -32.28 -2.36 2.78
N ALA A 374 -33.30 -2.01 2.00
CA ALA A 374 -34.04 -0.75 2.14
C ALA A 374 -34.78 -0.67 3.48
N GLU A 375 -35.45 -1.74 3.92
CA GLU A 375 -36.06 -1.82 5.26
C GLU A 375 -35.01 -1.66 6.36
N THR A 376 -33.86 -2.32 6.23
CA THR A 376 -32.75 -2.22 7.18
C THR A 376 -32.19 -0.80 7.27
N LEU A 377 -32.04 -0.11 6.14
CA LEU A 377 -31.55 1.26 6.08
C LEU A 377 -32.58 2.25 6.65
N ARG A 378 -33.87 2.10 6.32
CA ARG A 378 -34.94 2.94 6.87
C ARG A 378 -35.01 2.83 8.40
N ALA A 379 -34.99 1.61 8.94
CA ALA A 379 -34.98 1.36 10.38
C ALA A 379 -33.68 1.79 11.10
N ALA A 380 -32.62 2.15 10.36
CA ALA A 380 -31.45 2.83 10.89
C ALA A 380 -31.65 4.36 10.87
N MET A 381 -32.11 4.92 9.75
CA MET A 381 -32.38 6.36 9.58
C MET A 381 -33.43 6.89 10.55
N GLU A 382 -34.46 6.10 10.88
CA GLU A 382 -35.51 6.45 11.86
C GLU A 382 -34.99 6.68 13.30
N LYS A 383 -33.76 6.26 13.60
CA LYS A 383 -33.11 6.47 14.91
C LYS A 383 -32.28 7.74 14.98
N GLU A 384 -32.06 8.38 13.84
CA GLU A 384 -31.18 9.53 13.67
C GLU A 384 -32.00 10.84 13.67
N PRO A 385 -31.37 12.01 13.91
CA PRO A 385 -32.10 13.27 13.94
C PRO A 385 -32.85 13.57 12.63
N GLN A 386 -34.03 14.18 12.74
CA GLN A 386 -34.81 14.56 11.56
C GLN A 386 -34.01 15.49 10.63
N GLY A 387 -34.03 15.19 9.33
CA GLY A 387 -33.25 15.92 8.34
C GLY A 387 -31.82 15.42 8.14
N SER A 388 -31.29 14.53 9.00
CA SER A 388 -29.97 13.91 8.80
C SER A 388 -29.90 13.01 7.57
N PHE A 389 -31.04 12.54 7.07
CA PHE A 389 -31.17 11.74 5.85
C PHE A 389 -32.39 12.21 5.05
N THR A 390 -32.23 12.41 3.74
CA THR A 390 -33.26 12.87 2.79
C THR A 390 -33.25 12.02 1.51
N ASP A 391 -34.19 12.28 0.58
CA ASP A 391 -34.24 11.70 -0.77
C ASP A 391 -34.25 10.16 -0.86
N PHE A 392 -34.67 9.48 0.22
CA PHE A 392 -34.64 8.02 0.29
C PHE A 392 -35.54 7.36 -0.76
N LYS A 393 -34.96 6.43 -1.54
CA LYS A 393 -35.64 5.59 -2.52
C LYS A 393 -35.22 4.13 -2.33
N ALA A 394 -36.21 3.26 -2.07
CA ALA A 394 -36.01 1.84 -1.82
C ALA A 394 -35.67 1.01 -3.08
N ASP A 395 -36.02 1.52 -4.27
CA ASP A 395 -35.84 0.88 -5.56
C ASP A 395 -35.54 1.97 -6.60
N ASP A 396 -34.28 2.38 -6.68
CA ASP A 396 -33.77 3.38 -7.63
C ASP A 396 -32.75 2.72 -8.58
N GLN A 397 -32.36 3.43 -9.63
CA GLN A 397 -31.29 2.99 -10.53
C GLN A 397 -30.20 4.05 -10.67
N LYS A 398 -28.95 3.66 -10.46
CA LYS A 398 -27.77 4.50 -10.65
C LYS A 398 -26.80 3.80 -11.59
N MET A 399 -26.46 4.48 -12.69
CA MET A 399 -25.65 3.93 -13.78
C MET A 399 -26.13 2.55 -14.26
N GLU A 400 -27.44 2.42 -14.51
CA GLU A 400 -28.12 1.18 -14.94
C GLU A 400 -28.08 0.03 -13.92
N ARG A 401 -27.67 0.30 -12.67
CA ARG A 401 -27.64 -0.67 -11.58
C ARG A 401 -28.75 -0.41 -10.57
N PRO A 402 -29.54 -1.44 -10.20
CA PRO A 402 -30.47 -1.36 -9.08
C PRO A 402 -29.75 -1.01 -7.78
N ALA A 403 -30.28 -0.04 -7.04
CA ALA A 403 -29.69 0.45 -5.79
C ALA A 403 -30.77 1.03 -4.85
N VAL A 404 -30.50 1.01 -3.55
CA VAL A 404 -31.17 1.89 -2.58
C VAL A 404 -30.40 3.21 -2.56
N THR A 405 -31.07 4.34 -2.72
CA THR A 405 -30.41 5.66 -2.73
C THR A 405 -30.99 6.59 -1.67
N TYR A 406 -30.17 7.51 -1.17
CA TYR A 406 -30.54 8.54 -0.19
C TYR A 406 -29.44 9.60 -0.11
N THR A 407 -29.74 10.75 0.49
CA THR A 407 -28.76 11.81 0.79
C THR A 407 -28.55 11.86 2.30
N GLU A 408 -27.31 11.79 2.77
CA GLU A 408 -26.92 12.04 4.16
C GLU A 408 -26.50 13.52 4.30
N VAL A 409 -27.17 14.28 5.16
CA VAL A 409 -26.94 15.71 5.35
C VAL A 409 -26.03 15.94 6.55
N ARG A 410 -24.95 16.70 6.38
CA ARG A 410 -23.99 17.05 7.44
C ARG A 410 -23.73 18.55 7.45
N GLU A 411 -22.97 19.01 8.45
CA GLU A 411 -22.54 20.40 8.50
C GLU A 411 -21.43 20.62 7.46
N GLY A 412 -21.67 21.51 6.49
CA GLY A 412 -20.72 21.87 5.42
C GLY A 412 -20.89 21.09 4.11
N HIS A 413 -21.26 19.82 4.15
CA HIS A 413 -21.42 18.95 2.97
C HIS A 413 -22.63 18.02 3.06
N ASP A 414 -23.07 17.53 1.90
CA ASP A 414 -24.03 16.45 1.78
C ASP A 414 -23.34 15.22 1.14
N ILE A 415 -23.83 14.01 1.43
CA ILE A 415 -23.31 12.76 0.85
C ILE A 415 -24.45 11.99 0.16
N ALA A 416 -24.44 11.95 -1.17
CA ALA A 416 -25.42 11.20 -1.96
C ALA A 416 -24.99 9.71 -2.05
N TRP A 417 -25.72 8.83 -1.37
CA TRP A 417 -25.43 7.41 -1.30
C TRP A 417 -26.16 6.58 -2.37
N ALA A 418 -25.46 5.60 -2.90
CA ALA A 418 -25.99 4.48 -3.66
C ALA A 418 -25.53 3.17 -3.01
N VAL A 419 -26.49 2.36 -2.55
CA VAL A 419 -26.24 1.07 -1.89
C VAL A 419 -26.67 -0.07 -2.82
N LEU A 420 -25.70 -0.91 -3.19
CA LEU A 420 -25.82 -1.97 -4.16
C LEU A 420 -25.57 -3.34 -3.51
N LEU A 421 -26.09 -4.40 -4.12
CA LEU A 421 -25.77 -5.78 -3.76
C LEU A 421 -24.90 -6.42 -4.86
N ASP A 422 -23.89 -7.18 -4.46
CA ASP A 422 -23.12 -8.05 -5.35
C ASP A 422 -22.63 -9.28 -4.58
N GLY A 423 -23.12 -10.47 -4.94
CA GLY A 423 -22.84 -11.72 -4.23
C GLY A 423 -23.29 -11.68 -2.77
N ASP A 424 -22.35 -11.90 -1.83
CA ASP A 424 -22.58 -11.83 -0.37
C ASP A 424 -22.26 -10.44 0.22
N LEU A 425 -22.14 -9.40 -0.61
CA LEU A 425 -21.80 -8.04 -0.20
C LEU A 425 -22.95 -7.06 -0.43
N ARG A 426 -23.20 -6.26 0.61
CA ARG A 426 -23.84 -4.95 0.47
C ARG A 426 -22.75 -3.88 0.44
N ILE A 427 -22.72 -3.11 -0.64
CA ILE A 427 -21.68 -2.12 -0.93
C ILE A 427 -22.34 -0.75 -1.00
N GLY A 428 -21.91 0.19 -0.16
CA GLY A 428 -22.36 1.58 -0.20
C GLY A 428 -21.31 2.46 -0.85
N ILE A 429 -21.67 3.17 -1.92
CA ILE A 429 -20.87 4.26 -2.50
C ILE A 429 -21.51 5.59 -2.13
N GLY A 430 -20.76 6.49 -1.51
CA GLY A 430 -21.25 7.80 -1.06
C GLY A 430 -20.51 8.93 -1.77
N CYS A 431 -21.24 9.83 -2.43
CA CYS A 431 -20.67 10.98 -3.13
C CYS A 431 -20.78 12.21 -2.23
N GLN A 432 -19.68 12.62 -1.59
CA GLN A 432 -19.61 13.84 -0.78
C GLN A 432 -19.33 15.05 -1.67
N PHE A 433 -20.03 16.14 -1.39
CA PHE A 433 -19.88 17.43 -2.08
C PHE A 433 -20.30 18.58 -1.16
N LYS A 434 -19.70 19.76 -1.33
CA LYS A 434 -20.26 20.99 -0.75
C LYS A 434 -21.63 21.25 -1.35
N LYS A 435 -22.50 22.00 -0.65
CA LYS A 435 -23.80 22.40 -1.18
C LYS A 435 -23.66 23.06 -2.55
N ASP A 436 -24.50 22.63 -3.49
CA ASP A 436 -24.53 23.03 -4.90
C ASP A 436 -23.27 22.70 -5.75
N SER A 437 -22.29 21.96 -5.20
CA SER A 437 -21.02 21.54 -5.85
C SER A 437 -20.98 20.06 -6.29
N TYR A 438 -22.11 19.44 -6.62
CA TYR A 438 -22.13 18.01 -6.97
C TYR A 438 -21.28 17.66 -8.20
N ASP A 439 -21.13 18.57 -9.17
CA ASP A 439 -20.34 18.34 -10.38
C ASP A 439 -18.85 18.04 -10.09
N ASP A 440 -18.30 18.57 -8.99
CA ASP A 440 -16.90 18.38 -8.59
C ASP A 440 -16.58 16.92 -8.20
N VAL A 441 -17.58 16.16 -7.73
CA VAL A 441 -17.47 14.72 -7.43
C VAL A 441 -18.12 13.82 -8.47
N ARG A 442 -19.03 14.35 -9.29
CA ARG A 442 -19.95 13.57 -10.14
C ARG A 442 -19.24 12.55 -11.01
N GLN A 443 -18.20 12.93 -11.76
CA GLN A 443 -17.55 12.03 -12.72
C GLN A 443 -16.82 10.86 -12.04
N ALA A 444 -16.15 11.11 -10.92
CA ALA A 444 -15.52 10.07 -10.09
C ALA A 444 -16.58 9.13 -9.49
N CYS A 445 -17.72 9.67 -9.06
CA CYS A 445 -18.79 8.87 -8.47
C CYS A 445 -19.56 8.02 -9.48
N GLU A 446 -19.88 8.56 -10.66
CA GLU A 446 -20.46 7.79 -11.77
C GLU A 446 -19.55 6.61 -12.19
N LEU A 447 -18.23 6.83 -12.20
CA LEU A 447 -17.24 5.78 -12.47
C LEU A 447 -17.25 4.69 -11.39
N ALA A 448 -17.20 5.08 -10.11
CA ALA A 448 -17.20 4.15 -8.98
C ALA A 448 -18.48 3.31 -8.96
N ILE A 449 -19.66 3.93 -9.01
CA ILE A 449 -20.96 3.23 -9.00
C ILE A 449 -21.09 2.28 -10.19
N ARG A 450 -20.65 2.68 -11.39
CA ARG A 450 -20.71 1.84 -12.59
C ARG A 450 -19.80 0.59 -12.50
N THR A 451 -18.65 0.71 -11.82
CA THR A 451 -17.60 -0.33 -11.86
C THR A 451 -17.51 -1.18 -10.60
N VAL A 452 -18.14 -0.77 -9.48
CA VAL A 452 -17.98 -1.44 -8.19
C VAL A 452 -18.56 -2.85 -8.14
N ARG A 453 -17.75 -3.83 -7.77
CA ARG A 453 -18.15 -5.24 -7.75
C ARG A 453 -17.39 -6.06 -6.72
N ALA A 454 -17.93 -7.21 -6.39
CA ALA A 454 -17.23 -8.22 -5.62
C ALA A 454 -15.98 -8.72 -6.38
N VAL A 455 -14.87 -8.91 -5.67
CA VAL A 455 -13.69 -9.61 -6.20
C VAL A 455 -14.04 -11.09 -6.35
N LYS A 456 -13.88 -11.62 -7.57
CA LYS A 456 -14.10 -13.04 -7.84
C LYS A 456 -12.82 -13.81 -7.54
N SER A 457 -12.87 -14.71 -6.55
CA SER A 457 -11.86 -15.77 -6.44
C SER A 457 -12.00 -16.71 -7.64
N SER A 458 -10.90 -16.99 -8.35
CA SER A 458 -10.84 -18.11 -9.28
C SER A 458 -10.99 -19.41 -8.48
N SER A 459 -11.99 -20.22 -8.86
CA SER A 459 -12.20 -21.58 -8.32
C SER A 459 -11.16 -22.57 -8.85
#